data_AF-A0A7J0G6B3-F1
#
_entry.id   AF-A0A7J0G6B3-F1
#
_cell.length_a   1.000
_cell.length_b   1.000
_cell.length_c   1.000
_cell.angle_alpha   90.00
_cell.angle_beta   90.00
_cell.angle_gamma   90.00
#
_symmetry.space_group_name_H-M   'P 1'
#
loop_
_entity.id
_entity.type
_entity.pdbx_description
1 polymer ?
#
loop_
_entity_poly.entity_id
_entity_poly.type
_entity_poly.pdbx_seq_one_letter_code
_entity_poly.pdbx_strand_id
1 'polypeptide(L)'
;MPAKEAIKPVLQLLDSGNLVVRDDGDLSDGGYIWQSFDYPCDTLLPEMKIGWDYKTGRNQIITSWKNSDDPSPGEFTLGLDKPQLPQLVLERIWTKQARWGPWDGAQFSGSNALGDQS
;
A
#
# COMPACT_ATOMS: atom_id res chain seq x y z
N MET A 1 13.61 -10.40 38.72
CA MET A 1 13.10 -10.50 37.34
C MET A 1 14.25 -10.18 36.42
N PRO A 2 14.57 -11.00 35.39
CA PRO A 2 15.60 -10.60 34.43
C PRO A 2 15.17 -9.31 33.73
N ALA A 3 16.11 -8.40 33.51
CA ALA A 3 15.85 -7.18 32.76
C ALA A 3 15.45 -7.54 31.33
N LYS A 4 14.37 -6.94 30.82
CA LYS A 4 14.04 -7.02 29.40
C LYS A 4 15.20 -6.38 28.62
N GLU A 5 15.80 -7.12 27.69
CA GLU A 5 16.87 -6.57 26.85
C GLU A 5 16.36 -5.33 26.10
N ALA A 6 17.23 -4.33 25.99
CA ALA A 6 16.90 -3.07 25.34
C ALA A 6 16.94 -3.25 23.82
N ILE A 7 15.90 -2.77 23.14
CA ILE A 7 15.82 -2.75 21.66
C ILE A 7 16.94 -1.86 21.13
N LYS A 8 17.64 -2.33 20.09
CA LYS A 8 18.66 -1.56 19.35
C LYS A 8 18.13 -1.26 17.95
N PRO A 9 17.42 -0.13 17.75
CA PRO A 9 16.78 0.15 16.48
C PRO A 9 17.80 0.45 15.39
N VAL A 10 17.65 -0.21 14.24
CA VAL A 10 18.41 0.05 13.02
C VAL A 10 17.46 0.41 11.87
N LEU A 11 17.89 1.32 11.01
CA LEU A 11 17.19 1.68 9.78
C LEU A 11 17.85 0.96 8.61
N GLN A 12 17.08 0.20 7.84
CA GLN A 12 17.59 -0.60 6.73
C GLN A 12 16.71 -0.43 5.50
N LEU A 13 17.33 -0.23 4.33
CA LEU A 13 16.67 -0.33 3.04
C LEU A 13 16.84 -1.76 2.51
N LEU A 14 15.74 -2.46 2.25
CA LEU A 14 15.73 -3.80 1.70
C LEU A 14 15.82 -3.76 0.17
N ASP A 15 16.20 -4.90 -0.44
CA ASP A 15 16.29 -5.03 -1.91
C ASP A 15 14.93 -4.87 -2.61
N SER A 16 13.82 -5.08 -1.90
CA SER A 16 12.46 -4.79 -2.39
C SER A 16 12.15 -3.29 -2.48
N GLY A 17 13.00 -2.43 -1.91
CA GLY A 17 12.78 -0.98 -1.79
C GLY A 17 12.03 -0.59 -0.51
N ASN A 18 11.68 -1.56 0.34
CA ASN A 18 11.06 -1.28 1.64
C ASN A 18 12.10 -0.73 2.62
N LEU A 19 11.85 0.45 3.16
CA LEU A 19 12.67 1.06 4.21
C LEU A 19 12.08 0.67 5.55
N VAL A 20 12.82 -0.04 6.38
CA VAL A 20 12.33 -0.64 7.63
C VAL A 20 13.12 -0.16 8.83
N VAL A 21 12.43 -0.04 9.97
CA VAL A 21 13.03 0.08 11.30
C VAL A 21 12.81 -1.24 12.02
N ARG A 22 13.89 -1.86 12.49
CA ARG A 22 13.86 -3.15 13.21
C ARG A 22 14.85 -3.18 14.35
N ASP A 23 14.72 -4.16 15.24
CA ASP A 23 15.76 -4.43 16.24
C ASP A 23 16.96 -5.10 15.56
N ASP A 24 18.17 -4.69 15.91
CA ASP A 24 19.40 -5.31 15.41
C ASP A 24 19.50 -6.79 15.82
N GLY A 25 18.97 -7.13 17.00
CA GLY A 25 18.91 -8.49 17.53
C GLY A 25 17.84 -9.37 16.88
N ASP A 26 16.89 -8.79 16.14
CA ASP A 26 15.82 -9.51 15.44
C ASP A 26 15.99 -9.36 13.92
N LEU A 27 16.49 -10.44 13.32
CA LEU A 27 16.71 -10.56 11.87
C LEU A 27 15.54 -11.26 11.17
N SER A 28 14.41 -11.48 11.85
CA SER A 28 13.25 -12.11 11.24
C SER A 28 12.52 -11.16 10.29
N ASP A 29 12.09 -11.68 9.15
CA ASP A 29 11.23 -10.96 8.22
C ASP A 29 9.87 -10.71 8.90
N GLY A 30 9.54 -9.44 9.12
CA GLY A 30 8.27 -9.02 9.72
C GLY A 30 8.33 -8.67 11.21
N GLY A 31 9.49 -8.78 11.87
CA GLY A 31 9.78 -8.20 13.19
C GLY A 31 9.97 -6.67 13.16
N TYR A 32 9.34 -5.99 12.18
CA TYR A 32 9.56 -4.58 11.94
C TYR A 32 8.75 -3.73 12.93
N ILE A 33 9.42 -2.73 13.52
CA ILE A 33 8.80 -1.69 14.34
C ILE A 33 8.06 -0.71 13.43
N TRP A 34 8.61 -0.46 12.23
CA TRP A 34 8.03 0.40 11.21
C TRP A 34 8.53 -0.02 9.82
N GLN A 35 7.73 0.20 8.77
CA GLN A 35 8.13 -0.01 7.39
C GLN A 35 7.46 1.01 6.44
N SER A 36 8.18 1.43 5.40
CA SER A 36 7.68 2.41 4.43
C SER A 36 6.53 1.86 3.58
N PHE A 37 6.50 0.55 3.35
CA PHE A 37 5.45 -0.09 2.54
C PHE A 37 4.06 0.02 3.14
N ASP A 38 3.94 0.26 4.45
CA ASP A 38 2.65 0.55 5.08
C ASP A 38 2.15 1.97 4.75
N TYR A 39 3.02 2.87 4.27
CA TYR A 39 2.78 4.28 3.97
C TYR A 39 3.05 4.59 2.48
N PRO A 40 2.27 4.03 1.55
CA PRO A 40 2.40 4.30 0.11
C PRO A 40 2.26 5.81 -0.22
N CYS A 41 2.99 6.26 -1.24
CA CYS A 41 2.84 7.57 -1.87
C CYS A 41 2.07 7.42 -3.19
N ASP A 42 2.68 7.71 -4.33
CA ASP A 42 2.07 7.69 -5.68
C ASP A 42 2.38 6.42 -6.48
N THR A 43 3.25 5.55 -5.97
CA THR A 43 3.80 4.40 -6.67
C THR A 43 3.54 3.10 -5.93
N LEU A 44 3.18 2.04 -6.66
CA LEU A 44 3.15 0.67 -6.16
C LEU A 44 4.42 -0.06 -6.59
N LEU A 45 5.24 -0.48 -5.63
CA LEU A 45 6.37 -1.37 -5.86
C LEU A 45 5.92 -2.84 -5.70
N PRO A 46 6.68 -3.80 -6.27
CA PRO A 46 6.52 -5.21 -5.92
C PRO A 46 6.53 -5.39 -4.39
N GLU A 47 5.75 -6.37 -3.90
CA GLU A 47 5.57 -6.70 -2.47
C GLU A 47 4.80 -5.68 -1.61
N MET A 48 4.55 -4.47 -2.11
CA MET A 48 3.60 -3.55 -1.47
C MET A 48 2.17 -4.10 -1.52
N LYS A 49 1.35 -3.70 -0.55
CA LYS A 49 -0.06 -4.11 -0.47
C LYS A 49 -0.95 -2.90 -0.72
N ILE A 50 -2.09 -3.15 -1.36
CA ILE A 50 -3.20 -2.19 -1.46
C ILE A 50 -4.39 -2.79 -0.74
N GLY A 51 -5.08 -1.98 0.06
CA GLY A 51 -6.29 -2.36 0.77
C GLY A 51 -6.13 -2.37 2.29
N TRP A 52 -7.06 -3.05 2.94
CA TRP A 52 -7.20 -3.03 4.39
C TRP A 52 -6.29 -4.04 5.08
N ASP A 53 -5.42 -3.53 5.95
CA ASP A 53 -4.82 -4.34 7.00
C ASP A 53 -5.80 -4.43 8.17
N TYR A 54 -6.47 -5.57 8.31
CA TYR A 54 -7.45 -5.82 9.36
C TYR A 54 -6.84 -5.93 10.76
N LYS A 55 -5.54 -6.16 10.90
CA LYS A 55 -4.86 -6.19 12.20
C LYS A 55 -4.63 -4.78 12.73
N THR A 56 -4.18 -3.88 11.87
CA THR A 56 -3.88 -2.48 12.24
C THR A 56 -5.05 -1.53 12.00
N GLY A 57 -6.07 -1.96 11.26
CA GLY A 57 -7.22 -1.15 10.86
C GLY A 57 -6.92 -0.15 9.75
N ARG A 58 -5.75 -0.26 9.11
CA ARG A 58 -5.26 0.73 8.14
C ARG A 58 -5.68 0.39 6.72
N ASN A 59 -6.13 1.39 5.97
CA ASN A 59 -6.30 1.27 4.51
C ASN A 59 -5.06 1.79 3.78
N GLN A 60 -4.39 0.93 3.03
CA GLN A 60 -3.24 1.26 2.20
C GLN A 60 -3.73 1.63 0.79
N ILE A 61 -3.57 2.90 0.42
CA ILE A 61 -4.01 3.47 -0.86
C ILE A 61 -2.89 4.29 -1.48
N ILE A 62 -2.85 4.34 -2.79
CA ILE A 62 -1.90 5.18 -3.53
C ILE A 62 -2.55 6.54 -3.77
N THR A 63 -1.80 7.61 -3.58
CA THR A 63 -2.26 8.99 -3.80
C THR A 63 -1.33 9.66 -4.79
N SER A 64 -1.88 10.24 -5.85
CA SER A 64 -1.07 10.95 -6.85
C SER A 64 -0.32 12.10 -6.21
N TRP A 65 0.77 12.54 -6.83
CA TRP A 65 1.29 13.87 -6.57
C TRP A 65 0.30 14.95 -7.02
N LYS A 66 0.48 16.15 -6.48
CA LYS A 66 -0.33 17.32 -6.86
C LYS A 66 -0.02 17.76 -8.28
N ASN A 67 1.25 17.72 -8.67
CA ASN A 67 1.73 17.90 -10.04
C ASN A 67 3.16 17.34 -10.17
N SER A 68 3.80 17.52 -11.32
CA SER A 68 5.15 17.02 -11.61
C SER A 68 6.25 17.56 -10.70
N ASP A 69 6.06 18.76 -10.14
CA ASP A 69 7.08 19.48 -9.36
C ASP A 69 6.76 19.50 -7.85
N ASP A 70 5.54 19.14 -7.46
CA ASP A 70 5.03 19.18 -6.09
C ASP A 70 4.55 17.77 -5.66
N PRO A 71 5.38 17.03 -4.88
CA PRO A 71 5.08 15.68 -4.43
C PRO A 71 4.07 15.63 -3.27
N SER A 72 3.49 16.77 -2.88
CA SER A 72 2.39 16.77 -1.91
C SER A 72 1.17 16.00 -2.44
N PRO A 73 0.30 15.49 -1.55
CA PRO A 73 -0.89 14.73 -1.96
C PRO A 73 -1.76 15.50 -2.96
N GLY A 74 -2.02 14.88 -4.11
CA GLY A 74 -2.89 15.35 -5.16
C GLY A 74 -4.34 14.94 -4.98
N GLU A 75 -5.10 15.04 -6.07
CA GLU A 75 -6.55 14.83 -6.05
C GLU A 75 -6.96 13.37 -6.32
N PHE A 76 -6.05 12.54 -6.85
CA PHE A 76 -6.36 11.19 -7.28
C PHE A 76 -5.88 10.14 -6.28
N THR A 77 -6.71 9.14 -6.03
CA THR A 77 -6.36 7.98 -5.21
C THR A 77 -6.72 6.67 -5.90
N LEU A 78 -5.85 5.66 -5.78
CA LEU A 78 -6.07 4.30 -6.24
C LEU A 78 -6.10 3.36 -5.03
N GLY A 79 -7.17 2.61 -4.86
CA GLY A 79 -7.35 1.74 -3.69
C GLY A 79 -8.52 0.78 -3.79
N LEU A 80 -8.71 -0.03 -2.75
CA LEU A 80 -9.88 -0.89 -2.60
C LEU A 80 -10.99 -0.16 -1.84
N ASP A 81 -12.21 -0.19 -2.37
CA ASP A 81 -13.39 0.33 -1.67
C ASP A 81 -13.90 -0.64 -0.58
N LYS A 82 -15.12 -0.39 -0.06
CA LYS A 82 -15.65 -0.96 1.20
C LYS A 82 -15.34 -2.47 1.40
N PRO A 83 -15.01 -2.90 2.65
CA PRO A 83 -14.53 -4.27 2.93
C PRO A 83 -15.46 -5.43 2.55
N GLN A 84 -16.78 -5.19 2.46
CA GLN A 84 -17.76 -6.26 2.22
C GLN A 84 -17.74 -6.80 0.78
N LEU A 85 -17.38 -5.95 -0.19
CA LEU A 85 -17.17 -6.34 -1.57
C LEU A 85 -16.15 -5.38 -2.19
N PRO A 86 -14.86 -5.55 -1.85
CA PRO A 86 -13.83 -4.59 -2.20
C PRO A 86 -13.63 -4.57 -3.71
N GLN A 87 -13.65 -3.37 -4.28
CA GLN A 87 -13.41 -3.12 -5.69
C GLN A 87 -12.22 -2.20 -5.84
N LEU A 88 -11.37 -2.48 -6.82
CA LEU A 88 -10.31 -1.56 -7.18
C LEU A 88 -10.93 -0.34 -7.89
N VAL A 89 -10.69 0.84 -7.33
CA VAL A 89 -11.27 2.11 -7.79
C VAL A 89 -10.19 3.18 -7.90
N LEU A 90 -10.33 4.01 -8.92
CA LEU A 90 -9.64 5.30 -9.04
C LEU A 90 -10.64 6.39 -8.69
N GLU A 91 -10.33 7.18 -7.69
CA GLU A 91 -11.15 8.30 -7.23
C GLU A 91 -10.43 9.61 -7.49
N ARG A 92 -11.20 10.65 -7.80
CA ARG A 92 -10.76 12.04 -7.78
C ARG A 92 -11.66 12.78 -6.80
N ILE A 93 -11.11 13.26 -5.68
CA ILE A 93 -11.87 13.97 -4.63
C ILE A 93 -13.23 13.31 -4.37
N TRP A 94 -13.24 12.13 -3.76
CA TRP A 94 -14.45 11.37 -3.39
C TRP A 94 -15.36 10.95 -4.55
N THR A 95 -14.96 11.21 -5.79
CA THR A 95 -15.73 10.88 -7.00
C THR A 95 -15.01 9.79 -7.78
N LYS A 96 -15.65 8.62 -7.90
CA LYS A 96 -15.11 7.49 -8.67
C LYS A 96 -14.98 7.86 -10.16
N GLN A 97 -13.76 7.82 -10.66
CA GLN A 97 -13.42 8.05 -12.07
C GLN A 97 -13.41 6.75 -12.86
N ALA A 98 -12.88 5.69 -12.26
CA ALA A 98 -12.82 4.37 -12.86
C ALA A 98 -13.04 3.28 -11.80
N ARG A 99 -13.51 2.12 -12.25
CA ARG A 99 -13.82 0.95 -11.43
C ARG A 99 -13.42 -0.30 -12.17
N TRP A 100 -12.44 -1.01 -11.64
CA TRP A 100 -12.04 -2.33 -12.13
C TRP A 100 -12.87 -3.45 -11.49
N GLY A 101 -13.72 -3.13 -10.52
CA GLY A 101 -14.67 -4.08 -9.95
C GLY A 101 -14.02 -5.05 -8.96
N PRO A 102 -14.78 -6.06 -8.49
CA PRO A 102 -14.28 -7.04 -7.54
C PRO A 102 -13.25 -7.98 -8.18
N TRP A 103 -12.42 -8.58 -7.33
CA TRP A 103 -11.53 -9.67 -7.73
C TRP A 103 -12.34 -10.95 -7.96
N ASP A 104 -12.15 -11.61 -9.11
CA ASP A 104 -12.86 -12.84 -9.48
C ASP A 104 -12.08 -14.13 -9.18
N GLY A 105 -10.85 -14.02 -8.67
CA GLY A 105 -9.93 -15.14 -8.45
C GLY A 105 -8.71 -15.13 -9.38
N ALA A 106 -8.80 -14.44 -10.52
CA ALA A 106 -7.73 -14.34 -11.51
C ALA A 106 -7.41 -12.88 -11.90
N GLN A 107 -8.42 -12.01 -11.93
CA GLN A 107 -8.29 -10.60 -12.27
C GLN A 107 -9.39 -9.76 -11.62
N PHE A 108 -9.26 -8.44 -11.73
CA PHE A 108 -10.38 -7.55 -11.43
C PHE A 108 -11.38 -7.60 -12.57
N SER A 109 -12.67 -7.80 -12.29
CA SER A 109 -13.68 -8.09 -13.31
C SER A 109 -13.78 -7.07 -14.47
N GLY A 110 -13.39 -5.82 -14.22
CA GLY A 110 -13.39 -4.70 -15.15
C GLY A 110 -12.08 -4.53 -15.92
N SER A 111 -11.06 -5.37 -15.73
CA SER A 111 -9.80 -5.30 -16.47
C SER A 111 -9.96 -5.58 -17.97
N ASN A 112 -10.98 -6.33 -18.38
CA ASN A 112 -11.27 -6.62 -19.79
C ASN A 112 -11.75 -5.39 -20.58
N ALA A 113 -12.12 -4.28 -19.92
CA ALA A 113 -12.45 -3.03 -20.60
C ALA A 113 -11.24 -2.37 -21.30
N LEU A 114 -10.02 -2.85 -21.03
CA LEU A 114 -8.78 -2.38 -21.66
C LEU A 114 -8.36 -3.21 -22.89
N GLY A 115 -9.07 -4.30 -23.20
CA GLY A 115 -8.64 -5.30 -24.19
C GLY A 115 -9.31 -5.26 -25.57
N ASP A 116 -10.30 -4.39 -25.78
CA ASP A 116 -11.16 -4.44 -26.98
C ASP A 116 -11.13 -3.13 -27.80
N GLN A 117 -9.92 -2.58 -27.99
CA GLN A 117 -9.64 -1.52 -28.97
C GLN A 117 -8.44 -1.85 -29.86
N SER A 118 -8.49 -3.01 -30.51
CA SER A 118 -7.61 -3.33 -31.66
C SER A 118 -8.43 -3.65 -32.90
#